data_AF-A0A6V7LG74-F1
#
_entry.id   AF-A0A6V7LG74-F1
#
_cell.length_a   1.000
_cell.length_b   1.000
_cell.length_c   1.000
_cell.angle_alpha   90.00
_cell.angle_beta   90.00
_cell.angle_gamma   90.00
#
_symmetry.space_group_name_H-M   'P 1'
#
loop_
_entity.id
_entity.type
_entity.pdbx_description
1 polymer ?
#
loop_
_entity_poly.entity_id
_entity_poly.type
_entity_poly.pdbx_seq_one_letter_code
_entity_poly.pdbx_strand_id
1 'polypeptide(L)'
;EKLEIWTSQEDTTSVNTSFTYLGYITLSDNESTLYKSRELKSVALPETEARSVKLRLHKPHQNSHNVHEQVGLIAVNIIGEPFSQDPSDISYNSHYTSPYDDLAFEMYVDREVAKIIRQMEAKKLQAAEEERFEYASKLKVAMEILRKAGERLGKYELEKKYAIALEDYDKAKAKKAQAEQYRNQ
;
A
#
# COMPACT_ATOMS: atom_id res chain seq x y z
N GLU A 1 -4.92 17.03 14.60
CA GLU A 1 -5.48 15.74 15.06
C GLU A 1 -4.49 14.63 14.92
N LYS A 2 -4.72 13.52 15.63
CA LYS A 2 -3.68 12.50 15.84
C LYS A 2 -4.22 11.10 15.57
N LEU A 3 -3.41 10.29 14.92
CA LEU A 3 -3.53 8.84 14.88
C LEU A 3 -2.34 8.29 15.68
N GLU A 4 -2.62 7.68 16.82
CA GLU A 4 -1.60 7.08 17.66
C GLU A 4 -1.36 5.63 17.26
N ILE A 5 -0.10 5.21 17.37
CA ILE A 5 0.36 3.89 17.04
C ILE A 5 0.88 3.23 18.31
N TRP A 6 0.36 2.04 18.58
CA TRP A 6 0.65 1.25 19.76
C TRP A 6 0.92 -0.18 19.35
N THR A 7 1.80 -0.89 20.08
CA THR A 7 2.13 -2.28 19.80
C THR A 7 2.03 -3.15 21.05
N SER A 8 1.83 -4.45 20.85
CA SER A 8 1.92 -5.45 21.90
C SER A 8 2.59 -6.71 21.38
N GLN A 9 3.36 -7.36 22.26
CA GLN A 9 3.96 -8.67 22.00
C GLN A 9 3.09 -9.82 22.51
N GLU A 10 2.00 -9.52 23.21
CA GLU A 10 1.11 -10.54 23.75
C GLU A 10 0.40 -11.31 22.63
N ASP A 11 0.29 -12.63 22.83
CA ASP A 11 -0.24 -13.58 21.84
C ASP A 11 -1.75 -13.45 21.63
N THR A 12 -2.48 -13.02 22.65
CA THR A 12 -3.94 -12.89 22.63
C THR A 12 -4.34 -11.48 23.02
N THR A 13 -4.96 -10.76 22.08
CA THR A 13 -5.61 -9.48 22.37
C THR A 13 -6.83 -9.71 23.26
N SER A 14 -6.69 -9.38 24.54
CA SER A 14 -7.77 -9.26 25.51
C SER A 14 -8.02 -7.79 25.83
N VAL A 15 -9.11 -7.50 26.55
CA VAL A 15 -9.39 -6.13 27.03
C VAL A 15 -8.25 -5.57 27.89
N ASN A 16 -7.48 -6.46 28.53
CA ASN A 16 -6.37 -6.10 29.43
C ASN A 16 -4.99 -6.18 28.78
N THR A 17 -4.90 -6.44 27.47
CA THR A 17 -3.60 -6.53 26.79
C THR A 17 -2.83 -5.24 26.96
N SER A 18 -1.59 -5.35 27.41
CA SER A 18 -0.69 -4.21 27.56
C SER A 18 -0.21 -3.77 26.19
N PHE A 19 -0.29 -2.47 25.93
CA PHE A 19 0.22 -1.86 24.71
C PHE A 19 1.27 -0.82 25.03
N THR A 20 2.39 -0.88 24.31
CA THR A 20 3.44 0.12 24.34
C THR A 20 3.16 1.20 23.31
N TYR A 21 3.22 2.47 23.72
CA TYR A 21 3.08 3.61 22.84
C TYR A 21 4.32 3.76 21.96
N LEU A 22 4.16 3.79 20.64
CA LEU A 22 5.26 4.04 19.71
C LEU A 22 5.33 5.49 19.24
N GLY A 23 4.19 6.17 19.19
CA GLY A 23 4.13 7.53 18.70
C GLY A 23 2.78 7.87 18.08
N TYR A 24 2.76 9.00 17.38
CA TYR A 24 1.58 9.44 16.65
C TYR A 24 1.98 10.08 15.34
N ILE A 25 1.04 10.06 14.41
CA ILE A 25 1.12 10.80 13.16
C ILE A 25 -0.03 11.80 13.13
N THR A 26 0.19 12.89 12.40
CA THR A 26 -0.85 13.85 12.04
C THR A 26 -1.17 13.69 10.57
N LEU A 27 -2.44 13.91 10.24
CA LEU A 27 -2.94 14.00 8.87
C LEU A 27 -3.35 15.46 8.61
N SER A 28 -3.34 15.86 7.35
CA SER A 28 -3.82 17.14 6.86
C SER A 28 -5.33 17.26 7.08
N ASP A 29 -5.78 18.49 7.33
CA ASP A 29 -7.19 18.90 7.36
C ASP A 29 -7.83 18.96 5.96
N ASN A 30 -7.06 18.70 4.90
CA ASN A 30 -7.40 18.71 3.48
C ASN A 30 -8.25 19.90 2.97
N GLU A 31 -8.29 21.02 3.71
CA GLU A 31 -9.08 22.21 3.38
C GLU A 31 -8.64 22.84 2.07
N SER A 32 -7.33 22.87 1.80
CA SER A 32 -6.74 23.37 0.55
C SER A 32 -7.25 22.65 -0.72
N THR A 33 -7.85 21.47 -0.55
CA THR A 33 -8.40 20.64 -1.63
C THR A 33 -9.93 20.61 -1.61
N LEU A 34 -10.56 21.50 -0.83
CA LEU A 34 -11.99 21.51 -0.57
C LEU A 34 -12.48 20.18 0.02
N TYR A 35 -11.66 19.58 0.88
CA TYR A 35 -11.92 18.28 1.53
C TYR A 35 -12.09 17.10 0.55
N LYS A 36 -11.61 17.21 -0.69
CA LYS A 36 -11.78 16.18 -1.73
C LYS A 36 -10.61 15.21 -1.80
N SER A 37 -9.42 15.63 -1.36
CA SER A 37 -8.23 14.79 -1.42
C SER A 37 -8.15 13.81 -0.26
N ARG A 38 -7.60 12.63 -0.56
CA ARG A 38 -7.22 11.62 0.41
C ARG A 38 -5.72 11.73 0.67
N GLU A 39 -5.29 11.49 1.91
CA GLU A 39 -3.86 11.44 2.25
C GLU A 39 -3.43 9.99 2.38
N LEU A 40 -2.33 9.64 1.72
CA LEU A 40 -1.56 8.42 1.96
C LEU A 40 -0.27 8.83 2.66
N LYS A 41 0.02 8.25 3.83
CA LYS A 41 1.19 8.58 4.62
C LYS A 41 1.92 7.34 5.08
N SER A 42 3.20 7.25 4.75
CA SER A 42 4.11 6.20 5.21
C SER A 42 5.01 6.75 6.30
N VAL A 43 5.16 6.01 7.39
CA VAL A 43 5.99 6.40 8.55
C VAL A 43 6.84 5.22 8.97
N ALA A 44 8.15 5.45 9.11
CA ALA A 44 9.06 4.49 9.71
C ALA A 44 8.85 4.48 11.23
N LEU A 45 8.62 3.30 11.78
CA LEU A 45 8.55 3.09 13.23
C LEU A 45 9.94 2.71 13.77
N PRO A 46 10.22 2.96 15.06
CA PRO A 46 11.38 2.38 15.71
C PRO A 46 11.36 0.85 15.60
N GLU A 47 12.53 0.22 15.60
CA GLU A 47 12.65 -1.24 15.66
C GLU A 47 11.85 -1.78 16.84
N THR A 48 10.78 -2.50 16.53
CA THR A 48 9.81 -2.97 17.53
C THR A 48 9.31 -4.35 17.15
N GLU A 49 9.57 -5.33 18.01
CA GLU A 49 8.91 -6.63 17.93
C GLU A 49 7.46 -6.48 18.40
N ALA A 50 6.52 -6.91 17.57
CA ALA A 50 5.09 -6.82 17.86
C ALA A 50 4.34 -8.00 17.25
N ARG A 51 3.36 -8.52 17.99
CA ARG A 51 2.34 -9.46 17.48
C ARG A 51 1.03 -8.75 17.14
N SER A 52 0.78 -7.61 17.79
CA SER A 52 -0.42 -6.81 17.59
C SER A 52 -0.07 -5.34 17.40
N VAL A 53 -0.74 -4.68 16.45
CA VAL A 53 -0.69 -3.24 16.24
C VAL A 53 -2.08 -2.66 16.55
N LYS A 54 -2.11 -1.60 17.36
CA LYS A 54 -3.33 -0.83 17.67
C LYS A 54 -3.17 0.58 17.12
N LEU A 55 -4.12 0.96 16.27
CA LEU A 55 -4.27 2.31 15.77
C LEU A 55 -5.39 3.01 16.56
N ARG A 56 -5.08 4.11 17.22
CA ARG A 56 -6.08 4.91 17.94
C ARG A 56 -6.29 6.22 17.19
N LEU A 57 -7.45 6.33 16.55
CA LEU A 57 -7.88 7.52 15.85
C LEU A 57 -8.60 8.44 16.82
N HIS A 58 -8.16 9.70 16.90
CA HIS A 58 -8.85 10.74 17.65
C HIS A 58 -9.91 11.42 16.78
N LYS A 59 -10.53 12.48 17.30
CA LYS A 59 -11.51 13.29 16.54
C LYS A 59 -10.96 13.72 15.17
N PRO A 60 -11.83 13.87 14.14
CA PRO A 60 -11.52 14.35 12.78
C PRO A 60 -11.66 15.88 12.62
N HIS A 61 -10.90 16.44 11.66
CA HIS A 61 -10.62 17.87 11.65
C HIS A 61 -11.95 18.57 11.41
N GLN A 62 -12.14 19.71 12.08
CA GLN A 62 -13.41 20.41 11.97
C GLN A 62 -13.70 20.73 10.51
N ASN A 63 -14.81 20.18 10.04
CA ASN A 63 -15.24 20.29 8.66
C ASN A 63 -16.76 20.46 8.64
N SER A 64 -17.24 21.48 7.93
CA SER A 64 -18.67 21.77 7.78
C SER A 64 -19.48 20.62 7.16
N HIS A 65 -18.82 19.73 6.41
CA HIS A 65 -19.43 18.56 5.79
C HIS A 65 -19.46 17.32 6.71
N ASN A 66 -18.68 17.30 7.80
CA ASN A 66 -18.58 16.16 8.72
C ASN A 66 -19.15 16.52 10.11
N VAL A 67 -20.43 16.86 10.16
CA VAL A 67 -21.13 17.27 11.38
C VAL A 67 -21.20 16.18 12.45
N HIS A 68 -20.94 14.93 12.09
CA HIS A 68 -21.00 13.76 12.97
C HIS A 68 -19.62 13.29 13.46
N GLU A 69 -18.56 14.04 13.20
CA GLU A 69 -17.19 13.69 13.62
C GLU A 69 -16.78 12.25 13.20
N GLN A 70 -17.20 11.82 12.00
CA GLN A 70 -16.86 10.49 11.49
C GLN A 70 -15.41 10.46 10.97
N VAL A 71 -14.70 9.36 11.23
CA VAL A 71 -13.35 9.11 10.72
C VAL A 71 -13.39 7.93 9.76
N GLY A 72 -12.83 8.09 8.56
CA GLY A 72 -12.75 7.04 7.54
C GLY A 72 -11.31 6.57 7.34
N LEU A 73 -11.10 5.25 7.38
CA LEU A 73 -9.84 4.60 7.06
C LEU A 73 -10.02 3.74 5.82
N ILE A 74 -9.21 3.96 4.79
CA ILE A 74 -9.35 3.27 3.50
C ILE A 74 -8.54 1.98 3.49
N ALA A 75 -7.27 2.07 3.87
CA ALA A 75 -6.34 0.96 3.85
C ALA A 75 -5.21 1.20 4.85
N VAL A 76 -4.64 0.11 5.34
CA VAL A 76 -3.47 0.09 6.21
C VAL A 76 -2.52 -0.94 5.63
N ASN A 77 -1.25 -0.56 5.49
CA ASN A 77 -0.18 -1.48 5.14
C ASN A 77 0.85 -1.45 6.26
N ILE A 78 1.23 -2.63 6.74
CA ILE A 78 2.26 -2.81 7.77
C ILE A 78 3.36 -3.61 7.11
N ILE A 79 4.55 -3.02 7.06
CA ILE A 79 5.71 -3.63 6.45
C ILE A 79 6.75 -3.87 7.54
N GLY A 80 7.24 -5.09 7.61
CA GLY A 80 8.23 -5.53 8.59
C GLY A 80 8.64 -6.97 8.31
N GLU A 81 9.59 -7.45 9.09
CA GLU A 81 10.09 -8.82 8.99
C GLU A 81 9.27 -9.74 9.91
N PRO A 82 8.88 -10.95 9.44
CA PRO A 82 8.24 -11.92 10.31
C PRO A 82 9.22 -12.33 11.42
N PHE A 83 8.70 -12.51 12.63
CA PHE A 83 9.49 -13.00 13.75
C PHE A 83 9.84 -14.48 13.55
N SER A 84 11.06 -14.78 13.09
CA SER A 84 11.58 -16.15 12.97
C SER A 84 12.30 -16.56 14.25
N GLN A 85 11.80 -17.58 14.95
CA GLN A 85 12.53 -18.20 16.07
C GLN A 85 13.69 -19.09 15.60
N ASP A 86 13.73 -19.44 14.30
CA ASP A 86 14.72 -20.34 13.73
C ASP A 86 15.86 -19.55 13.06
N PRO A 87 17.10 -19.60 13.60
CA PRO A 87 18.24 -18.85 13.03
C PRO A 87 18.63 -19.31 11.62
N SER A 88 18.16 -20.48 11.20
CA SER A 88 18.44 -21.05 9.88
C SER A 88 17.59 -20.45 8.75
N ASP A 89 16.51 -19.74 9.09
CA ASP A 89 15.56 -19.12 8.14
C ASP A 89 15.88 -17.62 7.88
N ILE A 90 16.94 -17.11 8.49
CA ILE A 90 17.40 -15.72 8.30
C ILE A 90 18.09 -15.64 6.93
N SER A 91 17.30 -15.33 5.91
CA SER A 91 17.79 -14.94 4.59
C SER A 91 18.70 -13.70 4.71
N TYR A 92 19.84 -13.70 4.01
CA TYR A 92 20.79 -12.57 3.94
C TYR A 92 20.18 -11.26 3.40
N ASN A 93 18.91 -11.29 2.96
CA ASN A 93 18.13 -10.14 2.49
C ASN A 93 17.08 -9.64 3.50
N SER A 94 17.18 -9.99 4.80
CA SER A 94 16.20 -9.65 5.85
C SER A 94 15.69 -8.21 5.75
N HIS A 95 16.59 -7.24 5.54
CA HIS A 95 16.24 -5.81 5.49
C HIS A 95 15.80 -5.28 4.11
N TYR A 96 15.62 -6.12 3.09
CA TYR A 96 15.13 -5.65 1.81
C TYR A 96 13.62 -5.48 1.84
N THR A 97 13.19 -4.23 1.98
CA THR A 97 11.79 -3.85 1.78
C THR A 97 11.53 -3.60 0.30
N SER A 98 10.69 -4.41 -0.33
CA SER A 98 10.39 -4.20 -1.75
C SER A 98 9.59 -2.91 -1.96
N PRO A 99 9.96 -2.06 -2.92
CA PRO A 99 9.13 -0.92 -3.32
C PRO A 99 7.77 -1.35 -3.92
N TYR A 100 7.60 -2.64 -4.25
CA TYR A 100 6.36 -3.20 -4.79
C TYR A 100 5.45 -3.82 -3.72
N ASP A 101 5.87 -3.76 -2.46
CA ASP A 101 5.04 -4.08 -1.29
C ASP A 101 4.41 -2.82 -0.67
N ASP A 102 4.74 -1.62 -1.18
CA ASP A 102 4.14 -0.37 -0.71
C ASP A 102 2.67 -0.22 -1.15
N LEU A 103 1.87 0.42 -0.31
CA LEU A 103 0.43 0.59 -0.54
C LEU A 103 0.13 1.47 -1.74
N ALA A 104 0.97 2.47 -2.04
CA ALA A 104 0.78 3.31 -3.23
C ALA A 104 0.85 2.45 -4.50
N PHE A 105 1.81 1.53 -4.56
CA PHE A 105 1.94 0.62 -5.69
C PHE A 105 0.70 -0.27 -5.83
N GLU A 106 0.24 -0.89 -4.74
CA GLU A 106 -0.96 -1.75 -4.77
C GLU A 106 -2.25 -1.01 -5.15
N MET A 107 -2.39 0.26 -4.76
CA MET A 107 -3.59 1.04 -5.03
C MET A 107 -3.66 1.60 -6.46
N TYR A 108 -2.51 1.93 -7.06
CA TYR A 108 -2.45 2.63 -8.34
C TYR A 108 -2.05 1.76 -9.53
N VAL A 109 -1.47 0.59 -9.29
CA VAL A 109 -1.08 -0.35 -10.34
C VAL A 109 -2.12 -1.46 -10.47
N ASP A 110 -2.41 -1.86 -11.71
CA ASP A 110 -3.28 -3.00 -11.98
C ASP A 110 -2.85 -4.27 -11.23
N ARG A 111 -3.81 -5.01 -10.68
CA ARG A 111 -3.56 -6.15 -9.80
C ARG A 111 -2.80 -7.29 -10.48
N GLU A 112 -3.11 -7.58 -11.74
CA GLU A 112 -2.43 -8.65 -12.49
C GLU A 112 -1.00 -8.24 -12.81
N VAL A 113 -0.82 -6.99 -13.26
CA VAL A 113 0.49 -6.40 -13.50
C VAL A 113 1.36 -6.39 -12.24
N ALA A 114 0.81 -5.95 -11.10
CA ALA A 114 1.50 -5.94 -9.82
C ALA A 114 1.99 -7.34 -9.42
N LYS A 115 1.16 -8.37 -9.61
CA LYS A 115 1.54 -9.77 -9.36
C LYS A 115 2.72 -10.20 -10.25
N ILE A 116 2.71 -9.85 -11.53
CA ILE A 116 3.81 -10.17 -12.46
C ILE A 116 5.09 -9.44 -12.06
N ILE A 117 5.00 -8.16 -11.69
CA ILE A 117 6.15 -7.36 -11.25
C ILE A 117 6.83 -8.00 -10.02
N ARG A 118 6.07 -8.49 -9.03
CA ARG A 118 6.63 -9.20 -7.87
C ARG A 118 7.36 -10.48 -8.26
N GLN A 119 6.80 -11.26 -9.21
CA GLN A 119 7.47 -12.45 -9.72
C GLN A 119 8.75 -12.12 -10.50
N MET A 120 8.75 -11.02 -11.26
CA MET A 120 9.94 -10.54 -11.96
C MET A 120 11.00 -10.03 -10.99
N GLU A 121 10.60 -9.41 -9.88
CA GLU A 121 11.52 -8.97 -8.85
C GLU A 121 12.23 -10.14 -8.19
N ALA A 122 11.51 -11.20 -7.81
CA ALA A 122 12.11 -12.41 -7.25
C ALA A 122 13.18 -12.99 -8.20
N LYS A 123 12.85 -13.06 -9.50
CA LYS A 123 13.81 -13.51 -10.54
C LYS A 123 14.99 -12.56 -10.70
N LYS A 124 14.79 -11.25 -10.54
CA LYS A 124 15.84 -10.23 -10.60
C LYS A 124 16.81 -10.40 -9.44
N LEU A 125 16.31 -10.62 -8.23
CA LEU A 125 17.12 -10.88 -7.04
C LEU A 125 17.93 -12.17 -7.21
N GLN A 126 17.28 -13.28 -7.60
CA GLN A 126 17.96 -14.55 -7.89
C GLN A 126 19.04 -14.38 -8.97
N ALA A 127 18.75 -13.67 -10.06
CA ALA A 127 19.74 -13.42 -11.11
C ALA A 127 20.92 -12.59 -10.62
N ALA A 128 20.71 -11.68 -9.66
CA ALA A 128 21.79 -10.90 -9.05
C ALA A 128 22.67 -11.78 -8.13
N GLU A 129 22.06 -12.68 -7.36
CA GLU A 129 22.76 -13.66 -6.52
C GLU A 129 23.60 -14.66 -7.35
N GLU A 130 23.09 -15.07 -8.51
CA GLU A 130 23.79 -15.92 -9.48
C GLU A 130 24.82 -15.15 -10.35
N GLU A 131 25.10 -13.88 -10.04
CA GLU A 131 26.00 -12.97 -10.79
C GLU A 131 25.63 -12.77 -12.27
N ARG A 132 24.38 -13.05 -12.65
CA ARG A 132 23.82 -12.84 -13.99
C ARG A 132 23.35 -11.40 -14.16
N PHE A 133 24.25 -10.43 -13.97
CA PHE A 133 23.94 -9.00 -13.90
C PHE A 133 23.24 -8.45 -15.15
N GLU A 134 23.61 -8.91 -16.35
CA GLU A 134 22.93 -8.48 -17.58
C GLU A 134 21.45 -8.89 -17.60
N TYR A 135 21.13 -10.09 -17.12
CA TYR A 135 19.77 -10.58 -17.06
C TYR A 135 18.97 -9.83 -15.98
N ALA A 136 19.56 -9.60 -14.81
CA ALA A 136 18.96 -8.77 -13.76
C ALA A 136 18.66 -7.34 -14.26
N SER A 137 19.57 -6.75 -15.04
CA SER A 137 19.38 -5.43 -15.65
C SER A 137 18.21 -5.42 -16.65
N LYS A 138 18.10 -6.45 -17.51
CA LYS A 138 16.96 -6.60 -18.43
C LYS A 138 15.63 -6.73 -17.68
N LEU A 139 15.60 -7.50 -16.60
CA LEU A 139 14.42 -7.62 -15.74
C LEU A 139 14.02 -6.29 -15.12
N LYS A 140 14.97 -5.52 -14.58
CA LYS A 140 14.72 -4.18 -14.02
C LYS A 140 14.08 -3.24 -15.04
N VAL A 141 14.60 -3.19 -16.26
CA VAL A 141 14.03 -2.34 -17.33
C VAL A 141 12.62 -2.80 -17.71
N ALA A 142 12.41 -4.11 -17.87
CA ALA A 142 11.11 -4.66 -18.21
C ALA A 142 10.07 -4.41 -17.10
N MET A 143 10.45 -4.52 -15.82
CA MET A 143 9.59 -4.19 -14.68
C MET A 143 9.14 -2.73 -14.69
N GLU A 144 10.02 -1.79 -15.04
CA GLU A 144 9.66 -0.36 -15.10
C GLU A 144 8.69 -0.03 -16.24
N ILE A 145 8.85 -0.68 -17.40
CA ILE A 145 7.91 -0.55 -18.52
C ILE A 145 6.55 -1.11 -18.12
N LEU A 146 6.56 -2.30 -17.52
CA LEU A 146 5.36 -2.98 -17.06
C LEU A 146 4.64 -2.18 -15.96
N ARG A 147 5.37 -1.54 -15.04
CA ARG A 147 4.84 -0.64 -14.02
C ARG A 147 4.04 0.49 -14.64
N LYS A 148 4.61 1.20 -15.63
CA LYS A 148 3.90 2.30 -16.33
C LYS A 148 2.64 1.82 -17.03
N ALA A 149 2.67 0.63 -17.64
CA ALA A 149 1.48 0.04 -18.24
C ALA A 149 0.42 -0.30 -17.18
N GLY A 150 0.83 -0.84 -16.04
CA GLY A 150 -0.04 -1.15 -14.91
C GLY A 150 -0.66 0.10 -14.26
N GLU A 151 0.08 1.20 -14.13
CA GLU A 151 -0.46 2.49 -13.66
C GLU A 151 -1.56 3.02 -14.59
N ARG A 152 -1.36 2.88 -15.91
CA ARG A 152 -2.34 3.30 -16.90
C ARG A 152 -3.62 2.45 -16.82
N LEU A 153 -3.48 1.13 -16.65
CA LEU A 153 -4.61 0.24 -16.40
C LEU A 153 -5.34 0.58 -15.09
N GLY A 154 -4.59 0.81 -14.01
CA GLY A 154 -5.12 1.22 -12.71
C GLY A 154 -5.90 2.53 -12.79
N LYS A 155 -5.42 3.50 -13.58
CA LYS A 155 -6.16 4.75 -13.86
C LYS A 155 -7.51 4.49 -14.55
N TYR A 156 -7.57 3.63 -15.56
CA TYR A 156 -8.84 3.29 -16.21
C TYR A 156 -9.82 2.61 -15.24
N GLU A 157 -9.31 1.74 -14.37
CA GLU A 157 -10.11 1.10 -13.32
C GLU A 157 -10.68 2.12 -12.32
N LEU A 158 -9.86 3.09 -11.89
CA LEU A 158 -10.29 4.14 -10.96
C LEU A 158 -11.36 5.04 -11.59
N GLU A 159 -11.14 5.48 -12.83
CA GLU A 159 -12.10 6.30 -13.58
C GLU A 159 -13.42 5.55 -13.83
N LYS A 160 -13.36 4.24 -14.11
CA LYS A 160 -14.53 3.36 -14.23
C LYS A 160 -15.32 3.31 -12.91
N LYS A 161 -14.65 3.06 -11.78
CA LYS A 161 -15.30 3.03 -10.45
C LYS A 161 -15.93 4.37 -10.09
N TYR A 162 -15.25 5.47 -10.40
CA TYR A 162 -15.77 6.81 -10.19
C TYR A 162 -17.01 7.09 -11.04
N ALA A 163 -17.01 6.71 -12.32
CA ALA A 163 -18.17 6.84 -13.19
C ALA A 163 -19.37 6.03 -12.70
N ILE A 164 -19.15 4.79 -12.21
CA ILE A 164 -20.19 3.96 -11.60
C ILE A 164 -20.79 4.64 -10.36
N ALA A 165 -19.95 5.24 -9.51
CA ALA A 165 -20.42 5.95 -8.30
C ALA A 165 -21.24 7.21 -8.62
N LEU A 166 -21.07 7.77 -9.83
CA LEU A 166 -21.89 8.88 -10.35
C LEU A 166 -23.04 8.41 -11.24
N GLU A 167 -23.28 7.10 -11.34
CA GLU A 167 -24.30 6.48 -12.21
C GLU A 167 -24.14 6.80 -13.71
N ASP A 168 -22.94 7.24 -14.12
CA ASP A 168 -22.57 7.46 -15.53
C ASP A 168 -22.10 6.13 -16.14
N TYR A 169 -23.06 5.25 -16.43
CA TYR A 169 -22.79 3.91 -16.94
C TYR A 169 -22.18 3.90 -18.35
N ASP A 170 -22.48 4.91 -19.17
CA ASP A 170 -21.90 5.05 -20.52
C ASP A 170 -20.40 5.31 -20.43
N LYS A 171 -19.97 6.25 -19.57
CA LYS A 171 -18.56 6.49 -19.31
C LYS A 171 -17.88 5.28 -18.67
N ALA A 172 -18.54 4.60 -17.73
CA ALA A 172 -18.01 3.38 -17.13
C ALA A 172 -17.75 2.29 -18.20
N LYS A 173 -18.69 2.10 -19.14
CA LYS A 173 -18.55 1.16 -20.26
C LYS A 173 -17.41 1.55 -21.20
N ALA A 174 -17.30 2.83 -21.53
CA ALA A 174 -16.19 3.34 -22.35
C ALA A 174 -14.83 3.10 -21.68
N LYS A 175 -14.71 3.34 -20.37
CA LYS A 175 -13.48 3.09 -19.61
C LYS A 175 -13.11 1.62 -19.50
N LYS A 176 -14.10 0.74 -19.36
CA LYS A 176 -13.90 -0.70 -19.44
C LYS A 176 -13.33 -1.12 -20.80
N ALA A 177 -13.93 -0.65 -21.90
CA ALA A 177 -13.46 -0.95 -23.26
C ALA A 177 -12.04 -0.42 -23.52
N GLN A 178 -11.71 0.78 -23.02
CA GLN A 178 -10.34 1.33 -23.10
C GLN A 178 -9.32 0.44 -22.37
N ALA A 179 -9.66 -0.06 -21.18
CA ALA A 179 -8.79 -0.95 -20.44
C ALA A 179 -8.58 -2.29 -21.17
N GLU A 180 -9.64 -2.89 -21.70
CA GLU A 180 -9.57 -4.14 -22.47
C GLU A 180 -8.76 -3.97 -23.76
N GLN A 181 -8.99 -2.89 -24.51
CA GLN A 181 -8.21 -2.58 -25.70
C GLN A 181 -6.73 -2.41 -25.38
N TYR A 182 -6.40 -1.75 -24.27
CA TYR A 182 -5.01 -1.56 -23.85
C TYR A 182 -4.34 -2.87 -23.42
N ARG A 183 -5.08 -3.83 -22.84
CA ARG A 183 -4.53 -5.16 -22.52
C ARG A 183 -4.24 -6.01 -23.75
N ASN A 184 -4.96 -5.76 -24.85
CA ASN A 184 -4.86 -6.54 -26.09
C ASN A 184 -3.84 -5.96 -27.10
N GLN A 185 -3.17 -4.85 -26.78
CA GLN A 185 -2.07 -4.27 -27.55
C GLN A 185 -0.75 -4.93 -27.17
#